data_AF-A0A349Q1V6-F1
#
_entry.id   AF-A0A349Q1V6-F1
#
_cell.length_a   1.000
_cell.length_b   1.000
_cell.length_c   1.000
_cell.angle_alpha   90.00
_cell.angle_beta   90.00
_cell.angle_gamma   90.00
#
_symmetry.space_group_name_H-M   'P 1'
#
loop_
_entity.id
_entity.type
_entity.pdbx_description
1 polymer ?
#
loop_
_entity_poly.entity_id
_entity_poly.type
_entity_poly.pdbx_seq_one_letter_code
_entity_poly.pdbx_strand_id
1 'polypeptide(L)'
;MPAIMEFWVNNHQGMPYFVATGEVNEKLGEILSAQIIPRLKEQIALPVNEQELLDDPDLPRFTITFDREGYSPKAFKKYWEKDRVAVLTYNKNVKDKWPEDEFHQYTVPIDGMNMKMELAEREIEFEGMKIREVREKSSPSHQTSILTTNRKLDIIWIAIYMFSRWCQENFFKYLRQEYDIDKMMYYVVKQINEGIMVVNPIHSKLTQALKKTREKISRKYAQLHVSKEENVNSSLETTPRYLQKQMKLTNQLNQLKTEEQKLLEQRKEHPYKIAVKNMPENEKYTKLDMEGKLFQNMIKMICYRAETTVTLLLNSEIYAKQEDVRSLVKSIIKSKGNIVPDYQQKTLTIEMYTQSSPRNNRALEKLCELLTDSETIYPGTELRLIYKLATN
;
A
#
# COMPACT_ATOMS: atom_id res chain seq x y z
N MET A 1 -1.80 14.43 15.84
CA MET A 1 -1.95 13.71 14.55
C MET A 1 -1.07 14.38 13.50
N PRO A 2 -0.50 13.64 12.52
CA PRO A 2 0.32 14.26 11.47
C PRO A 2 -0.57 15.15 10.60
N ALA A 3 -0.11 16.38 10.34
CA ALA A 3 -0.82 17.35 9.53
C ALA A 3 -0.72 17.09 8.01
N ILE A 4 0.05 16.07 7.62
CA ILE A 4 0.40 15.75 6.23
C ILE A 4 0.36 14.23 6.06
N MET A 5 -0.13 13.78 4.91
CA MET A 5 -0.19 12.38 4.48
C MET A 5 0.83 12.12 3.38
N GLU A 6 1.37 10.90 3.34
CA GLU A 6 2.35 10.46 2.34
C GLU A 6 1.71 9.47 1.36
N PHE A 7 1.90 9.70 0.07
CA PHE A 7 1.40 8.88 -1.02
C PHE A 7 2.59 8.31 -1.78
N TRP A 8 2.88 7.04 -1.52
CA TRP A 8 4.04 6.35 -2.07
C TRP A 8 3.72 5.74 -3.43
N VAL A 9 4.53 6.09 -4.43
CA VAL A 9 4.41 5.60 -5.79
C VAL A 9 5.50 4.57 -6.02
N ASN A 10 5.08 3.35 -6.35
CA ASN A 10 5.97 2.22 -6.62
C ASN A 10 5.80 1.75 -8.07
N ASN A 11 6.81 1.07 -8.62
CA ASN A 11 6.66 0.37 -9.89
C ASN A 11 5.90 -0.97 -9.71
N HIS A 12 5.70 -1.70 -10.80
CA HIS A 12 4.98 -2.99 -10.80
C HIS A 12 5.63 -4.09 -9.93
N GLN A 13 6.90 -3.96 -9.58
CA GLN A 13 7.62 -4.89 -8.69
C GLN A 13 7.57 -4.44 -7.21
N GLY A 14 6.84 -3.37 -6.89
CA GLY A 14 6.81 -2.78 -5.55
C GLY A 14 8.03 -1.92 -5.21
N MET A 15 8.91 -1.63 -6.17
CA MET A 15 10.08 -0.77 -5.95
C MET A 15 9.65 0.69 -5.86
N PRO A 16 10.08 1.43 -4.82
CA PRO A 16 9.66 2.81 -4.64
C PRO A 16 10.26 3.73 -5.69
N TYR A 17 9.46 4.64 -6.22
CA TYR A 17 9.84 5.58 -7.27
C TYR A 17 9.93 7.02 -6.73
N PHE A 18 8.84 7.51 -6.14
CA PHE A 18 8.83 8.75 -5.35
C PHE A 18 7.68 8.73 -4.33
N VAL A 19 7.67 9.74 -3.46
CA VAL A 19 6.57 10.01 -2.54
C VAL A 19 6.00 11.41 -2.83
N ALA A 20 4.67 11.48 -2.89
CA ALA A 20 3.93 12.74 -2.92
C ALA A 20 3.37 13.02 -1.52
N THR A 21 3.19 14.29 -1.18
CA THR A 21 2.65 14.70 0.12
C THR A 21 1.36 15.48 -0.07
N GLY A 22 0.41 15.25 0.83
CA GLY A 22 -0.85 15.99 0.87
C GLY A 22 -1.16 16.53 2.26
N GLU A 23 -1.87 17.64 2.35
CA GLU A 23 -2.38 18.20 3.60
C GLU A 23 -3.47 17.30 4.23
N VAL A 24 -3.85 17.61 5.47
CA VAL A 24 -4.94 16.91 6.16
C VAL A 24 -6.21 16.95 5.31
N ASN A 25 -6.81 15.78 5.10
CA ASN A 25 -8.03 15.52 4.32
C ASN A 25 -7.87 15.46 2.79
N GLU A 26 -6.69 15.74 2.22
CA GLU A 26 -6.49 15.54 0.78
C GLU A 26 -6.62 14.06 0.43
N LYS A 27 -7.43 13.75 -0.58
CA LYS A 27 -7.71 12.37 -0.96
C LYS A 27 -6.72 11.86 -1.99
N LEU A 28 -6.51 10.54 -2.04
CA LEU A 28 -5.68 9.90 -3.05
C LEU A 28 -6.01 10.36 -4.48
N GLY A 29 -7.30 10.49 -4.83
CA GLY A 29 -7.71 10.97 -6.16
C GLY A 29 -7.28 12.42 -6.48
N GLU A 30 -7.22 13.30 -5.48
CA GLU A 30 -6.78 14.69 -5.63
C GLU A 30 -5.27 14.72 -5.86
N ILE A 31 -4.50 13.99 -5.04
CA ILE A 31 -3.04 13.86 -5.17
C ILE A 31 -2.63 13.19 -6.48
N LEU A 32 -3.41 12.18 -6.93
CA LEU A 32 -3.22 11.56 -8.24
C LEU A 32 -3.30 12.59 -9.36
N SER A 33 -4.36 13.41 -9.36
CA SER A 33 -4.61 14.42 -10.39
C SER A 33 -3.61 15.57 -10.35
N ALA A 34 -3.30 16.08 -9.16
CA ALA A 34 -2.56 17.32 -8.98
C ALA A 34 -1.04 17.13 -8.97
N GLN A 35 -0.54 15.97 -8.52
CA GLN A 35 0.89 15.76 -8.29
C GLN A 35 1.43 14.52 -9.00
N ILE A 36 0.81 13.35 -8.81
CA ILE A 36 1.40 12.06 -9.24
C ILE A 36 1.35 11.89 -10.76
N ILE A 37 0.18 12.07 -11.40
CA ILE A 37 0.04 11.88 -12.85
C ILE A 37 0.92 12.87 -13.63
N PRO A 38 0.92 14.19 -13.34
CA PRO A 38 1.80 15.13 -14.03
C PRO A 38 3.28 14.74 -13.92
N ARG A 39 3.74 14.41 -12.72
CA ARG A 39 5.12 14.01 -12.47
C ARG A 39 5.50 12.72 -13.20
N LEU A 40 4.60 11.72 -13.25
CA LEU A 40 4.84 10.49 -13.99
C LEU A 40 4.94 10.72 -15.49
N LYS A 41 4.13 11.62 -16.07
CA LYS A 41 4.22 11.95 -17.49
C LYS A 41 5.59 12.51 -17.88
N GLU A 42 6.22 13.27 -16.99
CA GLU A 42 7.54 13.86 -17.22
C GLU A 42 8.70 12.89 -16.94
N GLN A 43 8.54 12.02 -15.92
CA GLN A 43 9.66 11.26 -15.36
C GLN A 43 9.66 9.78 -15.73
N ILE A 44 8.59 9.25 -16.34
CA ILE A 44 8.50 7.82 -16.62
C ILE A 44 9.71 7.32 -17.43
N ALA A 45 10.33 6.25 -16.93
CA ALA A 45 11.61 5.77 -17.47
C ALA A 45 11.52 5.28 -18.92
N LEU A 46 10.35 4.77 -19.31
CA LEU A 46 10.06 4.25 -20.65
C LEU A 46 8.81 4.95 -21.19
N PRO A 47 8.94 6.18 -21.73
CA PRO A 47 7.80 6.92 -22.24
C PRO A 47 7.34 6.30 -23.56
N VAL A 48 6.02 6.12 -23.69
CA VAL A 48 5.37 5.84 -24.98
C VAL A 48 5.40 7.12 -25.81
N ASN A 49 5.89 7.04 -27.05
CA ASN A 49 6.02 8.22 -27.90
C ASN A 49 4.67 8.61 -28.52
N GLU A 50 4.56 9.84 -29.02
CA GLU A 50 3.28 10.34 -29.58
C GLU A 50 2.80 9.58 -30.81
N GLN A 51 3.71 9.06 -31.65
CA GLN A 51 3.33 8.30 -32.83
C GLN A 51 2.68 6.97 -32.43
N GLU A 52 3.25 6.26 -31.47
CA GLU A 52 2.65 5.02 -30.93
C GLU A 52 1.24 5.25 -30.37
N LEU A 53 0.99 6.41 -29.75
CA LEU A 53 -0.33 6.77 -29.21
C LEU A 53 -1.33 7.14 -30.31
N LEU A 54 -0.86 7.71 -31.42
CA LEU A 54 -1.68 8.02 -32.59
C LEU A 54 -2.04 6.75 -33.36
N ASP A 55 -1.09 5.83 -33.48
CA ASP A 55 -1.25 4.56 -34.19
C ASP A 55 -2.18 3.60 -33.43
N ASP A 56 -2.22 3.69 -32.11
CA ASP A 56 -3.05 2.84 -31.25
C ASP A 56 -3.99 3.65 -30.32
N PRO A 57 -5.27 3.81 -30.74
CA PRO A 57 -6.32 4.47 -29.98
C PRO A 57 -6.64 3.85 -28.60
N ASP A 58 -6.08 2.68 -28.29
CA ASP A 58 -6.27 1.96 -27.03
C ASP A 58 -4.99 1.80 -26.20
N LEU A 59 -3.85 2.32 -26.68
CA LEU A 59 -2.57 2.30 -25.96
C LEU A 59 -2.53 3.39 -24.87
N PRO A 60 -2.38 3.03 -23.58
CA PRO A 60 -2.08 4.02 -22.53
C PRO A 60 -0.61 4.45 -22.56
N ARG A 61 -0.33 5.67 -22.10
CA ARG A 61 1.03 6.09 -21.71
C ARG A 61 1.58 5.25 -20.57
N PHE A 62 0.73 4.96 -19.59
CA PHE A 62 0.99 4.07 -18.46
C PHE A 62 -0.32 3.74 -17.74
N THR A 63 -0.29 2.71 -16.89
CA THR A 63 -1.41 2.32 -16.02
C THR A 63 -1.06 2.60 -14.56
N ILE A 64 -1.93 3.32 -13.84
CA ILE A 64 -1.79 3.51 -12.39
C ILE A 64 -2.72 2.55 -11.65
N THR A 65 -2.15 1.79 -10.72
CA THR A 65 -2.89 0.86 -9.86
C THR A 65 -3.06 1.43 -8.45
N PHE A 66 -4.30 1.49 -7.94
CA PHE A 66 -4.60 2.02 -6.60
C PHE A 66 -5.82 1.34 -5.96
N ASP A 67 -5.97 1.50 -4.64
CA ASP A 67 -7.07 0.90 -3.88
C ASP A 67 -8.41 1.65 -4.06
N ARG A 68 -9.42 1.29 -3.25
CA ARG A 68 -10.77 1.88 -3.30
C ARG A 68 -10.81 3.35 -2.87
N GLU A 69 -9.75 3.90 -2.26
CA GLU A 69 -9.74 5.30 -1.82
C GLU A 69 -9.62 6.27 -3.00
N GLY A 70 -8.96 5.87 -4.08
CA GLY A 70 -8.89 6.62 -5.32
C GLY A 70 -10.13 6.49 -6.22
N TYR A 71 -11.17 5.77 -5.77
CA TYR A 71 -12.34 5.46 -6.59
C TYR A 71 -13.12 6.72 -7.00
N SER A 72 -13.03 7.09 -8.29
CA SER A 72 -13.77 8.20 -8.90
C SER A 72 -13.91 7.98 -10.40
N PRO A 73 -15.01 7.37 -10.87
CA PRO A 73 -15.18 7.05 -12.29
C PRO A 73 -15.16 8.28 -13.22
N LYS A 74 -15.70 9.42 -12.75
CA LYS A 74 -15.54 10.70 -13.43
C LYS A 74 -14.07 11.12 -13.60
N ALA A 75 -13.22 10.86 -12.61
CA ALA A 75 -11.79 11.14 -12.70
C ALA A 75 -11.09 10.16 -13.66
N PHE A 76 -11.48 8.88 -13.68
CA PHE A 76 -10.90 7.87 -14.58
C PHE A 76 -11.09 8.27 -16.04
N LYS A 77 -12.31 8.73 -16.38
CA LYS A 77 -12.61 9.30 -17.70
C LYS A 77 -11.66 10.43 -18.06
N LYS A 78 -11.48 11.38 -17.15
CA LYS A 78 -10.56 12.52 -17.34
C LYS A 78 -9.11 12.07 -17.53
N TYR A 79 -8.63 11.09 -16.76
CA TYR A 79 -7.26 10.58 -16.90
C TYR A 79 -7.03 9.94 -18.27
N TRP A 80 -8.02 9.22 -18.79
CA TRP A 80 -7.95 8.62 -20.11
C TRP A 80 -8.05 9.68 -21.23
N GLU A 81 -9.07 10.54 -21.20
CA GLU A 81 -9.35 11.49 -22.27
C GLU A 81 -8.33 12.63 -22.34
N LYS A 82 -7.86 13.12 -21.19
CA LYS A 82 -6.91 14.25 -21.13
C LYS A 82 -5.47 13.79 -21.21
N ASP A 83 -5.12 12.75 -20.45
CA ASP A 83 -3.72 12.40 -20.19
C ASP A 83 -3.32 11.06 -20.81
N ARG A 84 -4.27 10.31 -21.40
CA ARG A 84 -4.07 8.96 -21.93
C ARG A 84 -3.46 8.00 -20.90
N VAL A 85 -3.89 8.17 -19.64
CA VAL A 85 -3.47 7.36 -18.50
C VAL A 85 -4.57 6.36 -18.18
N ALA A 86 -4.21 5.09 -18.16
CA ALA A 86 -5.11 4.04 -17.71
C ALA A 86 -5.10 3.91 -16.19
N VAL A 87 -6.20 3.45 -15.62
CA VAL A 87 -6.32 3.13 -14.20
C VAL A 87 -6.67 1.67 -14.00
N LEU A 88 -6.26 1.15 -12.85
CA LEU A 88 -6.60 -0.18 -12.37
C LEU A 88 -6.93 -0.09 -10.87
N THR A 89 -8.16 -0.42 -10.48
CA THR A 89 -8.61 -0.25 -9.09
C THR A 89 -9.77 -1.19 -8.75
N TYR A 90 -10.05 -1.34 -7.46
CA TYR A 90 -11.22 -2.13 -7.04
C TYR A 90 -12.52 -1.36 -7.25
N ASN A 91 -13.56 -2.06 -7.70
CA ASN A 91 -14.90 -1.51 -7.71
C ASN A 91 -15.44 -1.38 -6.27
N LYS A 92 -15.85 -0.17 -5.89
CA LYS A 92 -16.32 0.12 -4.53
C LYS A 92 -17.76 -0.31 -4.28
N ASN A 93 -18.60 -0.32 -5.32
CA ASN A 93 -20.06 -0.41 -5.19
C ASN A 93 -20.64 -1.67 -5.85
N VAL A 94 -20.04 -2.83 -5.58
CA VAL A 94 -20.54 -4.11 -6.09
C VAL A 94 -21.73 -4.58 -5.25
N LYS A 95 -22.86 -4.86 -5.88
CA LYS A 95 -24.08 -5.33 -5.21
C LYS A 95 -24.61 -6.65 -5.79
N ASP A 96 -24.22 -6.94 -7.02
CA ASP A 96 -24.58 -8.10 -7.80
C ASP A 96 -23.49 -9.17 -7.75
N LYS A 97 -23.86 -10.40 -8.12
CA LYS A 97 -22.93 -11.50 -8.34
C LYS A 97 -23.07 -11.99 -9.76
N TRP A 98 -21.96 -12.29 -10.40
CA TRP A 98 -21.97 -12.92 -11.72
C TRP A 98 -22.18 -14.42 -11.58
N PRO A 99 -22.84 -15.06 -12.57
CA PRO A 99 -22.97 -16.51 -12.64
C PRO A 99 -21.62 -17.23 -12.57
N GLU A 100 -21.58 -18.40 -11.94
CA GLU A 100 -20.32 -19.13 -11.72
C GLU A 100 -19.72 -19.71 -13.00
N ASP A 101 -20.55 -19.98 -14.00
CA ASP A 101 -20.19 -20.51 -15.31
C ASP A 101 -19.44 -19.51 -16.20
N GLU A 102 -19.46 -18.22 -15.86
CA GLU A 102 -18.65 -17.21 -16.55
C GLU A 102 -17.18 -17.21 -16.11
N PHE A 103 -16.87 -17.84 -14.99
CA PHE A 103 -15.52 -17.86 -14.43
C PHE A 103 -14.69 -19.00 -15.02
N HIS A 104 -13.49 -18.66 -15.46
CA HIS A 104 -12.52 -19.59 -16.02
C HIS A 104 -11.29 -19.67 -15.14
N GLN A 105 -10.67 -20.84 -15.05
CA GLN A 105 -9.45 -21.02 -14.26
C GLN A 105 -8.23 -20.51 -15.03
N TYR A 106 -7.50 -19.58 -14.42
CA TYR A 106 -6.22 -19.07 -14.89
C TYR A 106 -5.10 -19.46 -13.92
N THR A 107 -3.90 -19.65 -14.46
CA THR A 107 -2.68 -19.79 -13.65
C THR A 107 -1.98 -18.44 -13.63
N VAL A 108 -1.90 -17.84 -12.44
CA VAL A 108 -1.38 -16.49 -12.22
C VAL A 108 -0.08 -16.57 -11.42
N PRO A 109 1.07 -16.16 -11.99
CA PRO A 109 2.34 -16.13 -11.28
C PRO A 109 2.40 -14.93 -10.33
N ILE A 110 2.34 -15.17 -9.02
CA ILE A 110 2.40 -14.15 -7.97
C ILE A 110 3.52 -14.54 -7.00
N ASP A 111 4.46 -13.62 -6.76
CA ASP A 111 5.57 -13.79 -5.80
C ASP A 111 6.37 -15.10 -5.98
N GLY A 112 6.58 -15.52 -7.23
CA GLY A 112 7.29 -16.74 -7.57
C GLY A 112 6.48 -18.03 -7.40
N MET A 113 5.20 -17.94 -7.07
CA MET A 113 4.26 -19.06 -6.98
C MET A 113 3.20 -18.98 -8.08
N ASN A 114 2.83 -20.13 -8.64
CA ASN A 114 1.71 -20.23 -9.57
C ASN A 114 0.41 -20.45 -8.80
N MET A 115 -0.41 -19.41 -8.69
CA MET A 115 -1.72 -19.47 -8.05
C MET A 115 -2.80 -19.75 -9.09
N LYS A 116 -3.73 -20.66 -8.77
CA LYS A 116 -4.92 -20.87 -9.59
C LYS A 116 -5.99 -19.88 -9.17
N MET A 117 -6.51 -19.09 -10.10
CA MET A 117 -7.55 -18.10 -9.85
C MET A 117 -8.71 -18.31 -10.82
N GLU A 118 -9.94 -18.20 -10.33
CA GLU A 118 -11.14 -18.20 -11.18
C GLU A 118 -11.48 -16.75 -11.54
N LEU A 119 -11.28 -16.38 -12.81
CA LEU A 119 -11.45 -15.03 -13.31
C LEU A 119 -12.53 -14.97 -14.39
N ALA A 120 -13.28 -13.87 -14.41
CA ALA A 120 -14.23 -13.52 -15.46
C ALA A 120 -14.05 -12.05 -15.86
N GLU A 121 -14.41 -11.71 -17.09
CA GLU A 121 -14.28 -10.36 -17.62
C GLU A 121 -15.54 -9.94 -18.38
N ARG A 122 -15.98 -8.70 -18.18
CA ARG A 122 -16.99 -8.02 -19.00
C ARG A 122 -16.57 -6.60 -19.33
N GLU A 123 -17.04 -6.10 -20.47
CA GLU A 123 -17.08 -4.66 -20.71
C GLU A 123 -18.37 -4.11 -20.11
N ILE A 124 -18.26 -3.07 -19.29
CA ILE A 124 -19.39 -2.33 -18.73
C ILE A 124 -19.30 -0.87 -19.15
N GLU A 125 -20.44 -0.19 -19.16
CA GLU A 125 -20.47 1.26 -19.31
C GLU A 125 -20.64 1.92 -17.95
N PHE A 126 -19.77 2.88 -17.65
CA PHE A 126 -19.79 3.60 -16.38
C PHE A 126 -19.53 5.09 -16.64
N GLU A 127 -20.41 6.00 -16.20
CA GLU A 127 -20.28 7.46 -16.46
C GLU A 127 -20.02 7.83 -17.95
N GLY A 128 -20.64 7.08 -18.87
CA GLY A 128 -20.49 7.29 -20.32
C GLY A 128 -19.08 6.98 -20.84
N MET A 129 -18.38 6.03 -20.22
CA MET A 129 -17.15 5.43 -20.72
C MET A 129 -17.22 3.91 -20.61
N LYS A 130 -16.74 3.23 -21.66
CA LYS A 130 -16.51 1.78 -21.65
C LYS A 130 -15.32 1.47 -20.75
N ILE A 131 -15.52 0.59 -19.79
CA ILE A 131 -14.51 0.14 -18.83
C ILE A 131 -14.59 -1.39 -18.72
N ARG A 132 -13.44 -2.04 -18.56
CA ARG A 132 -13.39 -3.47 -18.34
C ARG A 132 -13.55 -3.74 -16.85
N GLU A 133 -14.49 -4.62 -16.51
CA GLU A 133 -14.64 -5.17 -15.16
C GLU A 133 -14.11 -6.60 -15.19
N VAL A 134 -13.09 -6.85 -14.37
CA VAL A 134 -12.57 -8.20 -14.11
C VAL A 134 -13.03 -8.61 -12.72
N ARG A 135 -13.59 -9.82 -12.60
CA ARG A 135 -13.96 -10.40 -11.31
C ARG A 135 -13.11 -11.62 -11.01
N GLU A 136 -12.68 -11.70 -9.76
CA GLU A 136 -12.07 -12.90 -9.19
C GLU A 136 -13.06 -13.55 -8.21
N LYS A 137 -13.26 -14.86 -8.34
CA LYS A 137 -14.12 -15.65 -7.45
C LYS A 137 -13.23 -16.40 -6.46
N SER A 138 -13.13 -15.89 -5.23
CA SER A 138 -12.37 -16.56 -4.17
C SER A 138 -13.19 -17.60 -3.42
N SER A 139 -14.51 -17.49 -3.44
CA SER A 139 -15.46 -18.49 -2.95
C SER A 139 -16.82 -18.32 -3.63
N PRO A 140 -17.74 -19.31 -3.56
CA PRO A 140 -19.11 -19.14 -4.09
C PRO A 140 -19.82 -17.90 -3.54
N SER A 141 -19.43 -17.46 -2.33
CA SER A 141 -20.05 -16.32 -1.67
C SER A 141 -19.39 -14.96 -1.98
N HIS A 142 -18.16 -14.95 -2.51
CA HIS A 142 -17.33 -13.74 -2.61
C HIS A 142 -16.72 -13.55 -3.99
N GLN A 143 -16.99 -12.38 -4.58
CA GLN A 143 -16.40 -11.95 -5.84
C GLN A 143 -15.70 -10.60 -5.65
N THR A 144 -14.43 -10.55 -6.00
CA THR A 144 -13.63 -9.33 -5.99
C THR A 144 -13.74 -8.65 -7.34
N SER A 145 -14.31 -7.45 -7.40
CA SER A 145 -14.44 -6.68 -8.65
C SER A 145 -13.32 -5.67 -8.81
N ILE A 146 -12.73 -5.67 -10.00
CA ILE A 146 -11.63 -4.84 -10.44
C ILE A 146 -12.08 -4.09 -11.69
N LEU A 147 -11.86 -2.78 -11.72
CA LEU A 147 -12.12 -1.92 -12.87
C LEU A 147 -10.82 -1.48 -13.51
N THR A 148 -10.76 -1.55 -14.84
CA THR A 148 -9.64 -1.02 -15.61
C THR A 148 -10.07 -0.27 -16.85
N THR A 149 -9.45 0.89 -17.07
CA THR A 149 -9.57 1.62 -18.35
C THR A 149 -8.53 1.18 -19.36
N ASN A 150 -7.60 0.29 -18.98
CA ASN A 150 -6.66 -0.30 -19.91
C ASN A 150 -7.34 -1.38 -20.74
N ARG A 151 -7.55 -1.09 -22.03
CA ARG A 151 -8.21 -1.99 -22.99
C ARG A 151 -7.33 -3.12 -23.50
N LYS A 152 -6.01 -3.00 -23.33
CA LYS A 152 -5.02 -3.94 -23.88
C LYS A 152 -4.39 -4.86 -22.82
N LEU A 153 -4.53 -4.52 -21.54
CA LEU A 153 -3.89 -5.28 -20.47
C LEU A 153 -4.53 -6.66 -20.33
N ASP A 154 -3.72 -7.71 -20.40
CA ASP A 154 -4.20 -9.07 -20.23
C ASP A 154 -4.82 -9.30 -18.84
N ILE A 155 -5.82 -10.17 -18.76
CA ILE A 155 -6.55 -10.48 -17.52
C ILE A 155 -5.63 -11.05 -16.43
N ILE A 156 -4.59 -11.81 -16.80
CA ILE A 156 -3.59 -12.35 -15.87
C ILE A 156 -2.77 -11.20 -15.30
N TRP A 157 -2.35 -10.23 -16.11
CA TRP A 157 -1.61 -9.06 -15.64
C TRP A 157 -2.48 -8.12 -14.78
N ILE A 158 -3.76 -7.98 -15.10
CA ILE A 158 -4.73 -7.28 -14.25
C ILE A 158 -4.77 -7.93 -12.85
N ALA A 159 -4.87 -9.27 -12.80
CA ALA A 159 -4.85 -10.01 -11.55
C ALA A 159 -3.52 -9.81 -10.80
N ILE A 160 -2.37 -9.99 -11.46
CA ILE A 160 -1.04 -9.77 -10.86
C ILE A 160 -0.97 -8.37 -10.25
N TYR A 161 -1.27 -7.32 -11.01
CA TYR A 161 -1.11 -5.97 -10.48
C TYR A 161 -2.08 -5.62 -9.33
N MET A 162 -3.26 -6.22 -9.27
CA MET A 162 -4.20 -6.00 -8.17
C MET A 162 -3.91 -6.84 -6.93
N PHE A 163 -3.51 -8.11 -7.12
CA PHE A 163 -3.27 -9.06 -6.02
C PHE A 163 -1.83 -9.01 -5.50
N SER A 164 -0.85 -8.71 -6.35
CA SER A 164 0.53 -8.45 -5.95
C SER A 164 0.70 -7.08 -5.27
N ARG A 165 -0.35 -6.27 -5.08
CA ARG A 165 -0.28 -5.04 -4.24
C ARG A 165 0.25 -5.30 -2.83
N TRP A 166 0.24 -6.56 -2.36
CA TRP A 166 0.89 -6.94 -1.11
C TRP A 166 2.41 -6.69 -1.10
N CYS A 167 3.05 -6.55 -2.26
CA CYS A 167 4.45 -6.14 -2.38
C CYS A 167 4.72 -4.76 -1.74
N GLN A 168 3.74 -3.84 -1.78
CA GLN A 168 3.87 -2.53 -1.14
C GLN A 168 3.83 -2.66 0.39
N GLU A 169 3.04 -3.57 0.93
CA GLU A 169 3.07 -3.86 2.38
C GLU A 169 4.39 -4.52 2.79
N ASN A 170 4.93 -5.44 1.98
CA ASN A 170 6.24 -6.03 2.21
C ASN A 170 7.35 -4.98 2.21
N PHE A 171 7.31 -4.03 1.26
CA PHE A 171 8.18 -2.86 1.24
C PHE A 171 8.09 -2.03 2.53
N PHE A 172 6.88 -1.64 2.95
CA PHE A 172 6.71 -0.86 4.18
C PHE A 172 7.07 -1.63 5.44
N LYS A 173 6.76 -2.93 5.49
CA LYS A 173 7.16 -3.80 6.61
C LYS A 173 8.68 -3.82 6.72
N TYR A 174 9.37 -4.02 5.60
CA TYR A 174 10.83 -4.04 5.55
C TYR A 174 11.45 -2.70 5.99
N LEU A 175 10.99 -1.59 5.42
CA LEU A 175 11.49 -0.27 5.77
C LEU A 175 11.22 0.12 7.22
N ARG A 176 10.12 -0.36 7.81
CA ARG A 176 9.85 -0.16 9.24
C ARG A 176 10.80 -0.98 10.12
N GLN A 177 11.11 -2.21 9.73
CA GLN A 177 11.98 -3.10 10.49
C GLN A 177 13.47 -2.73 10.39
N GLU A 178 13.92 -2.28 9.22
CA GLU A 178 15.36 -2.15 8.92
C GLU A 178 15.82 -0.69 8.76
N TYR A 179 14.91 0.23 8.43
CA TYR A 179 15.23 1.62 8.13
C TYR A 179 14.49 2.63 9.02
N ASP A 180 13.73 2.14 10.01
CA ASP A 180 12.91 2.97 10.91
C ASP A 180 12.14 4.06 10.14
N ILE A 181 11.45 3.71 9.04
CA ILE A 181 10.80 4.72 8.18
C ILE A 181 9.76 5.58 8.92
N ASP A 182 9.12 5.01 9.94
CA ASP A 182 8.14 5.72 10.76
C ASP A 182 8.78 6.69 11.77
N LYS A 183 10.08 6.54 12.06
CA LYS A 183 10.77 7.35 13.06
C LYS A 183 11.06 8.74 12.52
N MET A 184 10.51 9.74 13.20
CA MET A 184 10.80 11.14 12.97
C MET A 184 11.96 11.58 13.86
N MET A 185 13.01 12.15 13.27
CA MET A 185 14.17 12.65 14.05
C MET A 185 13.97 14.05 14.62
N TYR A 186 13.08 14.87 14.03
CA TYR A 186 12.89 16.27 14.44
C TYR A 186 11.42 16.59 14.71
N TYR A 187 11.16 17.15 15.88
CA TYR A 187 9.88 17.76 16.25
C TYR A 187 9.99 19.28 16.13
N VAL A 188 10.12 19.80 14.92
CA VAL A 188 9.92 21.24 14.70
C VAL A 188 8.43 21.46 14.49
N VAL A 189 7.81 22.24 15.36
CA VAL A 189 6.40 22.62 15.24
C VAL A 189 6.31 23.83 14.31
N LYS A 190 6.01 23.60 13.02
CA LYS A 190 5.56 24.71 12.15
C LYS A 190 4.08 24.98 12.45
N GLN A 191 3.67 26.26 12.50
CA GLN A 191 2.25 26.62 12.63
C GLN A 191 1.49 26.07 11.41
N ILE A 192 0.44 25.28 11.67
CA ILE A 192 -0.48 24.79 10.64
C ILE A 192 -1.35 25.97 10.18
N ASN A 193 -1.81 25.93 8.94
CA ASN A 193 -2.88 26.82 8.51
C ASN A 193 -4.11 26.60 9.41
N GLU A 194 -4.31 27.53 10.33
CA GLU A 194 -5.32 27.49 11.38
C GLU A 194 -6.76 27.42 10.86
N GLY A 195 -6.97 27.81 9.60
CA GLY A 195 -8.26 27.81 8.93
C GLY A 195 -8.68 26.48 8.29
N ILE A 196 -7.78 25.47 8.23
CA ILE A 196 -8.13 24.17 7.64
C ILE A 196 -9.26 23.52 8.47
N MET A 197 -10.32 23.08 7.78
CA MET A 197 -11.46 22.42 8.39
C MET A 197 -11.25 20.90 8.42
N VAL A 198 -11.09 20.35 9.61
CA VAL A 198 -10.87 18.91 9.85
C VAL A 198 -12.11 18.29 10.48
N VAL A 199 -12.26 16.97 10.34
CA VAL A 199 -13.32 16.24 11.07
C VAL A 199 -13.08 16.41 12.56
N ASN A 200 -14.09 16.84 13.30
CA ASN A 200 -13.99 17.01 14.74
C ASN A 200 -13.66 15.67 15.41
N PRO A 201 -12.51 15.54 16.11
CA PRO A 201 -12.11 14.27 16.71
C PRO A 201 -13.13 13.73 17.73
N ILE A 202 -13.78 14.62 18.48
CA ILE A 202 -14.83 14.25 19.45
C ILE A 202 -16.03 13.68 18.70
N HIS A 203 -16.48 14.37 17.64
CA HIS A 203 -17.57 13.87 16.78
C HIS A 203 -17.21 12.52 16.15
N SER A 204 -15.95 12.33 15.72
CA SER A 204 -15.45 11.07 15.15
C SER A 204 -15.46 9.93 16.17
N LYS A 205 -14.95 10.16 17.39
CA LYS A 205 -14.99 9.19 18.50
C LYS A 205 -16.41 8.78 18.84
N LEU A 206 -17.34 9.73 18.94
CA LEU A 206 -18.76 9.47 19.20
C LEU A 206 -19.41 8.68 18.06
N THR A 207 -19.07 9.00 16.80
CA THR A 207 -19.54 8.25 15.63
C THR A 207 -19.04 6.80 15.66
N GLN A 208 -17.78 6.56 16.03
CA GLN A 208 -17.22 5.22 16.16
C GLN A 208 -17.89 4.44 17.30
N ALA A 209 -18.12 5.09 18.45
CA ALA A 209 -18.86 4.50 19.56
C ALA A 209 -20.27 4.09 19.16
N LEU A 210 -21.01 4.98 18.48
CA LEU A 210 -22.34 4.68 17.92
C LEU A 210 -22.33 3.48 16.98
N LYS A 211 -21.36 3.39 16.07
CA LYS A 211 -21.23 2.24 15.16
C LYS A 211 -21.06 0.94 15.95
N LYS A 212 -20.14 0.92 16.93
CA LYS A 212 -19.91 -0.25 17.80
C LYS A 212 -21.16 -0.63 18.59
N THR A 213 -21.89 0.35 19.15
CA THR A 213 -23.12 0.11 19.90
C THR A 213 -24.23 -0.44 19.00
N ARG A 214 -24.41 0.08 17.80
CA ARG A 214 -25.36 -0.45 16.80
C ARG A 214 -25.05 -1.87 16.38
N GLU A 215 -23.78 -2.20 16.17
CA GLU A 215 -23.36 -3.57 15.88
C GLU A 215 -23.68 -4.51 17.06
N LYS A 216 -23.45 -4.09 18.31
CA LYS A 216 -23.84 -4.87 19.49
C LYS A 216 -25.35 -5.07 19.56
N ILE A 217 -26.14 -4.03 19.31
CA ILE A 217 -27.61 -4.09 19.24
C ILE A 217 -28.04 -5.11 18.19
N SER A 218 -27.51 -5.02 16.97
CA SER A 218 -27.82 -5.96 15.88
C SER A 218 -27.51 -7.42 16.25
N ARG A 219 -26.34 -7.68 16.86
CA ARG A 219 -25.97 -9.03 17.32
C ARG A 219 -26.92 -9.54 18.41
N LYS A 220 -27.30 -8.68 19.35
CA LYS A 220 -28.23 -9.03 20.45
C LYS A 220 -29.64 -9.27 19.96
N TYR A 221 -30.10 -8.52 18.95
CA TYR A 221 -31.35 -8.79 18.26
C TYR A 221 -31.34 -10.16 17.58
N ALA A 222 -30.29 -10.50 16.85
CA ALA A 222 -30.15 -11.83 16.24
C ALA A 222 -30.20 -12.95 17.29
N GLN A 223 -29.47 -12.80 18.41
CA GLN A 223 -29.51 -13.75 19.54
C GLN A 223 -30.91 -13.89 20.15
N LEU A 224 -31.66 -12.79 20.27
CA LEU A 224 -33.03 -12.80 20.78
C LEU A 224 -33.98 -13.51 19.81
N HIS A 225 -33.83 -13.29 18.49
CA HIS A 225 -34.61 -13.99 17.46
C HIS A 225 -34.37 -15.50 17.51
N VAL A 226 -33.11 -15.93 17.49
CA VAL A 226 -32.75 -17.35 17.63
C VAL A 226 -33.31 -17.93 18.93
N SER A 227 -33.17 -17.23 20.05
CA SER A 227 -33.70 -17.69 21.34
C SER A 227 -35.23 -17.74 21.41
N LYS A 228 -35.95 -17.01 20.55
CA LYS A 228 -37.42 -17.08 20.42
C LYS A 228 -37.82 -18.29 19.57
N GLU A 229 -37.13 -18.51 18.46
CA GLU A 229 -37.33 -19.69 17.60
C GLU A 229 -37.01 -20.99 18.34
N GLU A 230 -35.89 -21.05 19.07
CA GLU A 230 -35.52 -22.19 19.92
C GLU A 230 -36.60 -22.49 20.96
N ASN A 231 -37.16 -21.46 21.59
CA ASN A 231 -38.20 -21.62 22.60
C ASN A 231 -39.48 -22.21 22.01
N VAL A 232 -39.91 -21.71 20.85
CA VAL A 232 -41.12 -22.19 20.14
C VAL A 232 -40.98 -23.66 19.73
N ASN A 233 -39.77 -24.11 19.41
CA ASN A 233 -39.47 -25.47 18.97
C ASN A 233 -39.06 -26.43 20.11
N SER A 234 -39.14 -26.00 21.38
CA SER A 234 -38.67 -26.77 22.55
C SER A 234 -39.81 -27.32 23.41
N SER A 235 -39.53 -28.28 24.30
CA SER A 235 -40.53 -28.83 25.23
C SER A 235 -40.93 -27.80 26.31
N LEU A 236 -42.17 -27.90 26.79
CA LEU A 236 -42.75 -26.98 27.79
C LEU A 236 -41.93 -26.88 29.08
N GLU A 237 -41.23 -27.93 29.48
CA GLU A 237 -40.35 -27.96 30.66
C GLU A 237 -39.12 -27.04 30.52
N THR A 238 -38.67 -26.77 29.29
CA THR A 238 -37.51 -25.91 29.02
C THR A 238 -37.86 -24.43 28.81
N THR A 239 -39.16 -24.12 28.65
CA THR A 239 -39.70 -22.77 28.42
C THR A 239 -39.26 -21.73 29.47
N PRO A 240 -39.25 -22.03 30.80
CA PRO A 240 -38.83 -21.05 31.80
C PRO A 240 -37.37 -20.58 31.63
N ARG A 241 -36.48 -21.47 31.19
CA ARG A 241 -35.06 -21.16 30.94
C ARG A 241 -34.90 -20.23 29.74
N TYR A 242 -35.65 -20.47 28.66
CA TYR A 242 -35.65 -19.60 27.49
C TYR A 242 -36.28 -18.23 27.78
N LEU A 243 -37.36 -18.17 28.57
CA LEU A 243 -37.95 -16.90 29.01
C LEU A 243 -36.94 -16.07 29.82
N GLN A 244 -36.22 -16.67 30.77
CA GLN A 244 -35.15 -15.98 31.50
C GLN A 244 -34.03 -15.47 30.57
N LYS A 245 -33.61 -16.28 29.59
CA LYS A 245 -32.61 -15.89 28.56
C LYS A 245 -33.12 -14.71 27.72
N GLN A 246 -34.37 -14.75 27.28
CA GLN A 246 -35.01 -13.68 26.49
C GLN A 246 -35.18 -12.39 27.29
N MET A 247 -35.58 -12.48 28.57
CA MET A 247 -35.66 -11.32 29.47
C MET A 247 -34.28 -10.66 29.65
N LYS A 248 -33.24 -11.47 29.89
CA LYS A 248 -31.86 -10.96 30.00
C LYS A 248 -31.40 -10.27 28.71
N LEU A 249 -31.67 -10.86 27.55
CA LEU A 249 -31.34 -10.26 26.26
C LEU A 249 -32.12 -8.97 26.00
N THR A 250 -33.40 -8.91 26.38
CA THR A 250 -34.25 -7.73 26.24
C THR A 250 -33.76 -6.58 27.14
N ASN A 251 -33.38 -6.88 28.38
CA ASN A 251 -32.80 -5.89 29.29
C ASN A 251 -31.46 -5.34 28.76
N GLN A 252 -30.60 -6.21 28.23
CA GLN A 252 -29.35 -5.78 27.59
C GLN A 252 -29.60 -4.91 26.35
N LEU A 253 -30.61 -5.25 25.53
CA LEU A 253 -31.00 -4.43 24.38
C LEU A 253 -31.50 -3.04 24.80
N ASN A 254 -32.33 -2.97 25.85
CA ASN A 254 -32.82 -1.68 26.35
C ASN A 254 -31.66 -0.80 26.86
N GLN A 255 -30.72 -1.37 27.62
CA GLN A 255 -29.52 -0.65 28.06
C GLN A 255 -28.71 -0.11 26.88
N LEU A 256 -28.47 -0.94 25.86
CA LEU A 256 -27.72 -0.53 24.67
C LEU A 256 -28.44 0.55 23.85
N LYS A 257 -29.77 0.52 23.79
CA LYS A 257 -30.57 1.56 23.13
C LYS A 257 -30.51 2.90 23.87
N THR A 258 -30.56 2.88 25.19
CA THR A 258 -30.36 4.09 26.00
C THR A 258 -28.96 4.66 25.78
N GLU A 259 -27.94 3.79 25.73
CA GLU A 259 -26.56 4.19 25.41
C GLU A 259 -26.46 4.80 24.00
N GLU A 260 -27.13 4.21 22.99
CA GLU A 260 -27.19 4.75 21.64
C GLU A 260 -27.82 6.16 21.62
N GLN A 261 -28.94 6.36 22.32
CA GLN A 261 -29.60 7.67 22.40
C GLN A 261 -28.69 8.72 23.05
N LYS A 262 -28.05 8.38 24.17
CA LYS A 262 -27.10 9.27 24.84
C LYS A 262 -25.94 9.65 23.92
N LEU A 263 -25.36 8.69 23.21
CA LEU A 263 -24.27 8.94 22.26
C LEU A 263 -24.73 9.78 21.06
N LEU A 264 -25.99 9.64 20.62
CA LEU A 264 -26.57 10.48 19.56
C LEU A 264 -26.74 11.93 19.99
N GLU A 265 -27.23 12.16 21.21
CA GLU A 265 -27.39 13.50 21.78
C GLU A 265 -26.03 14.18 21.94
N GLN A 266 -25.07 13.50 22.58
CA GLN A 266 -23.70 14.01 22.72
C GLN A 266 -23.06 14.33 21.36
N ARG A 267 -23.31 13.51 20.32
CA ARG A 267 -22.75 13.77 18.98
C ARG A 267 -23.33 15.03 18.35
N LYS A 268 -24.59 15.37 18.61
CA LYS A 268 -25.25 16.57 18.05
C LYS A 268 -24.68 17.86 18.62
N GLU A 269 -24.15 17.82 19.86
CA GLU A 269 -23.52 18.97 20.51
C GLU A 269 -22.19 19.37 19.83
N HIS A 270 -21.61 18.48 19.03
CA HIS A 270 -20.34 18.70 18.37
C HIS A 270 -20.51 18.78 16.85
N PRO A 271 -20.05 19.86 16.19
CA PRO A 271 -20.15 19.97 14.74
C PRO A 271 -19.28 18.91 14.05
N TYR A 272 -19.68 18.50 12.85
CA TYR A 272 -18.96 17.50 12.07
C TYR A 272 -17.52 17.94 11.72
N LYS A 273 -17.32 19.22 11.40
CA LYS A 273 -16.01 19.82 11.13
C LYS A 273 -15.71 20.97 12.08
N ILE A 274 -14.44 21.13 12.44
CA ILE A 274 -13.90 22.26 13.20
C ILE A 274 -12.62 22.77 12.52
N ALA A 275 -12.31 24.05 12.69
CA ALA A 275 -11.04 24.61 12.27
C ALA A 275 -9.91 24.09 13.17
N VAL A 276 -8.71 23.88 12.62
CA VAL A 276 -7.55 23.38 13.39
C VAL A 276 -7.25 24.22 14.64
N LYS A 277 -7.45 25.55 14.58
CA LYS A 277 -7.29 26.43 15.74
C LYS A 277 -8.22 26.12 16.92
N ASN A 278 -9.40 25.56 16.65
CA ASN A 278 -10.43 25.27 17.63
C ASN A 278 -10.34 23.82 18.16
N MET A 279 -9.29 23.07 17.82
CA MET A 279 -9.11 21.71 18.31
C MET A 279 -8.62 21.70 19.76
N PRO A 280 -8.99 20.67 20.55
CA PRO A 280 -8.38 20.43 21.85
C PRO A 280 -6.85 20.37 21.76
N GLU A 281 -6.15 20.98 22.70
CA GLU A 281 -4.70 21.16 22.64
C GLU A 281 -3.93 19.84 22.59
N ASN A 282 -4.43 18.82 23.30
CA ASN A 282 -3.91 17.45 23.28
C ASN A 282 -4.18 16.68 21.98
N GLU A 283 -5.08 17.18 21.12
CA GLU A 283 -5.43 16.56 19.83
C GLU A 283 -5.07 17.44 18.63
N LYS A 284 -4.52 18.63 18.88
CA LYS A 284 -4.14 19.61 17.86
C LYS A 284 -3.10 18.98 16.94
N TYR A 285 -3.27 19.19 15.63
CA TYR A 285 -2.26 18.75 14.68
C TYR A 285 -0.96 19.51 14.93
N THR A 286 0.15 18.82 14.80
CA THR A 286 1.49 19.41 14.85
C THR A 286 2.07 19.24 13.46
N LYS A 287 2.45 20.34 12.78
CA LYS A 287 3.15 20.22 11.49
C LYS A 287 4.61 19.92 11.80
N LEU A 288 5.01 18.70 11.50
CA LEU A 288 6.38 18.23 11.63
C LEU A 288 7.24 18.78 10.48
N ASP A 289 8.56 18.76 10.63
CA ASP A 289 9.47 19.12 9.55
C ASP A 289 9.43 18.08 8.42
N MET A 290 8.51 18.28 7.49
CA MET A 290 8.26 17.36 6.39
C MET A 290 9.38 17.37 5.35
N GLU A 291 10.11 18.47 5.19
CA GLU A 291 11.23 18.52 4.24
C GLU A 291 12.35 17.60 4.72
N GLY A 292 12.71 17.67 6.01
CA GLY A 292 13.65 16.74 6.62
C GLY A 292 13.17 15.28 6.53
N LYS A 293 11.89 15.00 6.81
CA LYS A 293 11.33 13.64 6.67
C LYS A 293 11.37 13.15 5.22
N LEU A 294 10.98 13.99 4.27
CA LEU A 294 10.98 13.68 2.84
C LEU A 294 12.40 13.37 2.35
N PHE A 295 13.38 14.19 2.74
CA PHE A 295 14.78 13.96 2.44
C PHE A 295 15.29 12.62 2.99
N GLN A 296 14.98 12.32 4.26
CA GLN A 296 15.32 11.02 4.86
C GLN A 296 14.64 9.86 4.13
N ASN A 297 13.37 9.99 3.79
CA ASN A 297 12.62 8.99 3.03
C ASN A 297 13.25 8.74 1.66
N MET A 298 13.71 9.78 0.96
CA MET A 298 14.44 9.64 -0.30
C MET A 298 15.75 8.86 -0.14
N ILE A 299 16.53 9.14 0.91
CA ILE A 299 17.75 8.36 1.20
C ILE A 299 17.39 6.89 1.48
N LYS A 300 16.40 6.64 2.34
CA LYS A 300 15.94 5.27 2.66
C LYS A 300 15.45 4.53 1.41
N MET A 301 14.75 5.22 0.50
CA MET A 301 14.35 4.68 -0.79
C MET A 301 15.55 4.27 -1.64
N ILE A 302 16.55 5.14 -1.77
CA ILE A 302 17.77 4.86 -2.54
C ILE A 302 18.49 3.64 -1.96
N CYS A 303 18.68 3.60 -0.64
CA CYS A 303 19.31 2.47 0.04
C CYS A 303 18.53 1.17 -0.18
N TYR A 304 17.21 1.19 0.01
CA TYR A 304 16.37 0.00 -0.22
C TYR A 304 16.45 -0.50 -1.67
N ARG A 305 16.46 0.41 -2.65
CA ARG A 305 16.62 0.07 -4.07
C ARG A 305 17.98 -0.57 -4.33
N ALA A 306 19.06 0.04 -3.85
CA ALA A 306 20.42 -0.50 -3.99
C ALA A 306 20.53 -1.90 -3.37
N GLU A 307 20.05 -2.06 -2.13
CA GLU A 307 20.05 -3.34 -1.42
C GLU A 307 19.25 -4.42 -2.17
N THR A 308 18.08 -4.07 -2.70
CA THR A 308 17.25 -5.00 -3.48
C THR A 308 17.92 -5.36 -4.80
N THR A 309 18.56 -4.42 -5.49
CA THR A 309 19.35 -4.70 -6.70
C THR A 309 20.49 -5.67 -6.41
N VAL A 310 21.29 -5.43 -5.36
CA VAL A 310 22.37 -6.35 -4.96
C VAL A 310 21.80 -7.74 -4.64
N THR A 311 20.66 -7.81 -3.95
CA THR A 311 19.97 -9.08 -3.67
C THR A 311 19.62 -9.81 -4.96
N LEU A 312 19.08 -9.13 -5.96
CA LEU A 312 18.73 -9.75 -7.25
C LEU A 312 19.96 -10.24 -8.01
N LEU A 313 21.06 -9.48 -7.98
CA LEU A 313 22.33 -9.85 -8.63
C LEU A 313 22.96 -11.09 -7.99
N LEU A 314 22.86 -11.24 -6.68
CA LEU A 314 23.43 -12.38 -5.94
C LEU A 314 22.56 -13.65 -5.97
N ASN A 315 21.27 -13.51 -6.26
CA ASN A 315 20.30 -14.61 -6.21
C ASN A 315 20.43 -15.58 -7.41
N SER A 316 21.10 -15.20 -8.49
CA SER A 316 21.04 -15.93 -9.77
C SER A 316 21.72 -17.31 -9.79
N GLU A 317 22.67 -17.61 -8.89
CA GLU A 317 23.45 -18.87 -8.97
C GLU A 317 23.79 -19.54 -7.62
N ILE A 318 23.64 -18.83 -6.49
CA ILE A 318 24.19 -19.29 -5.20
C ILE A 318 23.09 -19.61 -4.17
N TYR A 319 21.89 -19.02 -4.29
CA TYR A 319 20.83 -19.12 -3.29
C TYR A 319 19.50 -19.59 -3.85
N ALA A 320 18.82 -20.46 -3.10
CA ALA A 320 17.49 -20.97 -3.45
C ALA A 320 16.36 -20.07 -2.92
N LYS A 321 16.64 -19.23 -1.91
CA LYS A 321 15.67 -18.33 -1.27
C LYS A 321 16.21 -16.90 -1.22
N GLN A 322 15.37 -15.93 -1.58
CA GLN A 322 15.75 -14.51 -1.53
C GLN A 322 16.02 -13.99 -0.11
N GLU A 323 15.38 -14.57 0.92
CA GLU A 323 15.59 -14.17 2.32
C GLU A 323 17.03 -14.43 2.80
N ASP A 324 17.62 -15.54 2.34
CA ASP A 324 19.01 -15.90 2.64
C ASP A 324 19.97 -14.88 2.03
N VAL A 325 19.68 -14.43 0.80
CA VAL A 325 20.47 -13.41 0.09
C VAL A 325 20.37 -12.06 0.80
N ARG A 326 19.15 -11.62 1.18
CA ARG A 326 18.99 -10.36 1.92
C ARG A 326 19.77 -10.38 3.24
N SER A 327 19.76 -11.51 3.95
CA SER A 327 20.52 -11.67 5.19
C SER A 327 22.04 -11.53 4.96
N LEU A 328 22.55 -12.10 3.87
CA LEU A 328 23.95 -11.90 3.46
C LEU A 328 24.23 -10.43 3.13
N VAL A 329 23.40 -9.78 2.30
CA VAL A 329 23.60 -8.38 1.91
C VAL A 329 23.65 -7.47 3.14
N LYS A 330 22.75 -7.68 4.11
CA LYS A 330 22.79 -6.96 5.40
C LYS A 330 24.09 -7.21 6.17
N SER A 331 24.58 -8.46 6.19
CA SER A 331 25.85 -8.82 6.82
C SER A 331 27.01 -8.06 6.16
N ILE A 332 27.05 -8.03 4.82
CA ILE A 332 28.07 -7.31 4.05
C ILE A 332 28.02 -5.81 4.36
N ILE A 333 26.85 -5.18 4.32
CA ILE A 333 26.70 -3.74 4.59
C ILE A 333 27.14 -3.38 6.02
N LYS A 334 26.90 -4.26 7.00
CA LYS A 334 27.30 -4.04 8.40
C LYS A 334 28.74 -4.45 8.70
N SER A 335 29.41 -5.12 7.76
CA SER A 335 30.78 -5.58 7.94
C SER A 335 31.76 -4.41 7.84
N LYS A 336 32.87 -4.52 8.58
CA LYS A 336 33.99 -3.60 8.42
C LYS A 336 34.77 -3.99 7.17
N GLY A 337 35.47 -3.02 6.60
CA GLY A 337 36.42 -3.23 5.52
C GLY A 337 37.54 -2.21 5.60
N ASN A 338 38.62 -2.45 4.87
CA ASN A 338 39.69 -1.48 4.72
C ASN A 338 39.42 -0.58 3.51
N ILE A 339 39.80 0.68 3.63
CA ILE A 339 39.81 1.64 2.52
C ILE A 339 41.26 2.03 2.28
N VAL A 340 41.80 1.62 1.14
CA VAL A 340 43.22 1.77 0.80
C VAL A 340 43.34 2.64 -0.44
N PRO A 341 43.61 3.95 -0.30
CA PRO A 341 43.82 4.85 -1.43
C PRO A 341 45.22 4.66 -2.03
N ASP A 342 45.30 4.62 -3.35
CA ASP A 342 46.53 4.74 -4.14
C ASP A 342 46.40 5.94 -5.07
N TYR A 343 47.01 7.05 -4.66
CA TYR A 343 46.97 8.30 -5.42
C TYR A 343 47.85 8.28 -6.68
N GLN A 344 48.85 7.38 -6.76
CA GLN A 344 49.71 7.28 -7.94
C GLN A 344 48.99 6.54 -9.07
N GLN A 345 48.37 5.41 -8.73
CA GLN A 345 47.58 4.61 -9.67
C GLN A 345 46.15 5.12 -9.84
N LYS A 346 45.77 6.15 -9.08
CA LYS A 346 44.41 6.72 -9.02
C LYS A 346 43.35 5.65 -8.74
N THR A 347 43.59 4.82 -7.72
CA THR A 347 42.64 3.79 -7.29
C THR A 347 42.28 3.93 -5.81
N LEU A 348 41.08 3.47 -5.46
CA LEU A 348 40.61 3.36 -4.08
C LEU A 348 40.16 1.92 -3.85
N THR A 349 41.00 1.13 -3.18
CA THR A 349 40.72 -0.28 -2.94
C THR A 349 39.89 -0.45 -1.69
N ILE A 350 38.75 -1.12 -1.80
CA ILE A 350 37.86 -1.49 -0.72
C ILE A 350 38.06 -2.98 -0.44
N GLU A 351 38.69 -3.29 0.69
CA GLU A 351 38.93 -4.68 1.11
C GLU A 351 37.80 -5.14 2.02
N MET A 352 37.00 -6.07 1.51
CA MET A 352 35.86 -6.65 2.20
C MET A 352 36.30 -7.84 3.03
N TYR A 353 35.97 -7.87 4.32
CA TYR A 353 36.29 -9.02 5.17
C TYR A 353 35.46 -10.26 4.82
N THR A 354 36.06 -11.42 5.05
CA THR A 354 35.43 -12.72 4.80
C THR A 354 34.17 -12.89 5.66
N GLN A 355 33.19 -13.59 5.09
CA GLN A 355 31.94 -13.97 5.71
C GLN A 355 32.07 -15.35 6.39
N SER A 356 31.08 -15.68 7.21
CA SER A 356 31.06 -16.89 8.05
C SER A 356 31.05 -18.23 7.30
N SER A 357 30.83 -18.25 5.97
CA SER A 357 30.80 -19.49 5.20
C SER A 357 31.47 -19.34 3.82
N PRO A 358 32.06 -20.43 3.27
CA PRO A 358 32.64 -20.42 1.93
C PRO A 358 31.63 -20.09 0.82
N ARG A 359 30.34 -20.40 1.04
CA ARG A 359 29.26 -20.03 0.11
C ARG A 359 29.07 -18.51 0.06
N ASN A 360 29.05 -17.87 1.23
CA ASN A 360 28.92 -16.42 1.34
C ASN A 360 30.16 -15.70 0.79
N ASN A 361 31.36 -16.25 1.00
CA ASN A 361 32.59 -15.71 0.41
C ASN A 361 32.55 -15.74 -1.12
N ARG A 362 32.12 -16.86 -1.73
CA ARG A 362 31.93 -16.94 -3.19
C ARG A 362 30.93 -15.92 -3.73
N ALA A 363 29.85 -15.66 -2.99
CA ALA A 363 28.89 -14.63 -3.36
C ALA A 363 29.49 -13.21 -3.25
N LEU A 364 30.28 -12.96 -2.20
CA LEU A 364 30.97 -11.68 -2.00
C LEU A 364 32.08 -11.46 -3.04
N GLU A 365 32.82 -12.48 -3.45
CA GLU A 365 33.80 -12.42 -4.54
C GLU A 365 33.15 -11.97 -5.83
N LYS A 366 32.05 -12.62 -6.25
CA LYS A 366 31.29 -12.22 -7.44
C LYS A 366 30.76 -10.78 -7.35
N LEU A 367 30.35 -10.35 -6.15
CA LEU A 367 29.93 -8.96 -5.95
C LEU A 367 31.11 -7.99 -6.13
N CYS A 368 32.27 -8.32 -5.57
CA CYS A 368 33.49 -7.52 -5.71
C CYS A 368 33.93 -7.40 -7.17
N GLU A 369 33.89 -8.49 -7.94
CA GLU A 369 34.15 -8.48 -9.38
C GLU A 369 33.18 -7.53 -10.09
N LEU A 370 31.87 -7.72 -9.91
CA LEU A 370 30.85 -6.90 -10.55
C LEU A 370 30.96 -5.41 -10.21
N LEU A 371 31.27 -5.08 -8.95
CA LEU A 371 31.48 -3.69 -8.53
C LEU A 371 32.77 -3.10 -9.10
N THR A 372 33.84 -3.89 -9.22
CA THR A 372 35.11 -3.45 -9.82
C THR A 372 34.98 -3.22 -11.32
N ASP A 373 34.24 -4.09 -12.01
CA ASP A 373 33.97 -4.02 -13.45
C ASP A 373 33.08 -2.83 -13.84
N SER A 374 32.40 -2.22 -12.88
CA SER A 374 31.63 -0.98 -13.11
C SER A 374 32.52 0.23 -13.43
N GLU A 375 33.83 0.13 -13.21
CA GLU A 375 34.82 1.20 -13.38
C GLU A 375 34.45 2.51 -12.66
N THR A 376 33.67 2.41 -11.59
CA THR A 376 33.12 3.57 -10.88
C THR A 376 34.23 4.44 -10.28
N ILE A 377 34.18 5.74 -10.55
CA ILE A 377 35.05 6.74 -9.91
C ILE A 377 34.41 7.24 -8.62
N TYR A 378 35.18 7.28 -7.54
CA TYR A 378 34.70 7.77 -6.25
C TYR A 378 34.32 9.27 -6.35
N PRO A 379 33.08 9.65 -5.99
CA PRO A 379 32.58 11.01 -6.19
C PRO A 379 33.49 12.10 -5.63
N GLY A 380 33.76 13.13 -6.43
CA GLY A 380 34.62 14.26 -6.03
C GLY A 380 36.12 13.97 -6.11
N THR A 381 36.54 12.85 -6.68
CA THR A 381 37.94 12.46 -6.85
C THR A 381 38.20 11.88 -8.25
N GLU A 382 39.47 11.54 -8.53
CA GLU A 382 39.85 10.76 -9.71
C GLU A 382 40.11 9.27 -9.39
N LEU A 383 39.77 8.82 -8.17
CA LEU A 383 40.11 7.46 -7.73
C LEU A 383 39.07 6.44 -8.23
N ARG A 384 39.51 5.48 -9.03
CA ARG A 384 38.69 4.33 -9.46
C ARG A 384 38.52 3.34 -8.31
N LEU A 385 37.28 2.96 -8.02
CA LEU A 385 36.95 1.97 -7.00
C LEU A 385 37.35 0.57 -7.44
N ILE A 386 38.04 -0.15 -6.55
CA ILE A 386 38.39 -1.56 -6.73
C ILE A 386 37.90 -2.31 -5.50
N TYR A 387 37.13 -3.37 -5.68
CA TYR A 387 36.62 -4.19 -4.59
C TYR A 387 37.31 -5.55 -4.61
N LYS A 388 37.77 -6.01 -3.44
CA LYS A 388 38.34 -7.36 -3.30
C LYS A 388 38.07 -7.91 -1.91
N LEU A 389 38.18 -9.22 -1.74
CA LEU A 389 38.26 -9.79 -0.40
C LEU A 389 39.60 -9.42 0.24
N ALA A 390 39.58 -9.11 1.53
CA ALA A 390 40.79 -9.08 2.33
C ALA A 390 41.32 -10.51 2.41
N THR A 391 42.50 -10.74 1.81
CA THR A 391 43.29 -11.94 2.08
C THR A 391 43.69 -11.93 3.55
N ASN A 392 43.45 -13.05 4.25
CA ASN A 392 44.04 -13.28 5.56
C ASN A 392 45.56 -13.35 5.48
#